data_AF-A0A926CHU9-F1
#
_entry.id   AF-A0A926CHU9-F1
#
_cell.length_a   1.000
_cell.length_b   1.000
_cell.length_c   1.000
_cell.angle_alpha   90.00
_cell.angle_beta   90.00
_cell.angle_gamma   90.00
#
_symmetry.space_group_name_H-M   'P 1'
#
loop_
_entity.id
_entity.type
_entity.pdbx_description
1 polymer ?
#
loop_
_entity_poly.entity_id
_entity_poly.type
_entity_poly.pdbx_seq_one_letter_code
_entity_poly.pdbx_strand_id
1 'polypeptide(L)'
;LPWLFAAGLAGALLIGASGAIAALGDTLFPVDSLAEGIANDFAAASHLFVQLRVFHPIIAVVVGAYTVALGWFAAQQRPGRATWLAAVALTALFAAQFVVGLVNLVLLAPVAMQLIHLLLADLVWIAMVISATVALAAERQPVLQMSRIEA
;
A
#
# COMPACT_ATOMS: atom_id res chain seq x y z
N LEU A 1 -2.49 18.90 0.17
CA LEU A 1 -3.10 17.55 0.21
C LEU A 1 -3.21 16.90 -1.17
N PRO A 2 -3.73 17.54 -2.24
CA PRO A 2 -3.92 16.88 -3.54
C PRO A 2 -2.65 16.23 -4.11
N TRP A 3 -1.55 16.99 -4.18
CA TRP A 3 -0.26 16.49 -4.68
C TRP A 3 0.36 15.39 -3.80
N LEU A 4 0.10 15.40 -2.49
CA LEU A 4 0.58 14.36 -1.58
C LEU A 4 -0.17 13.04 -1.85
N PHE A 5 -1.50 13.10 -2.01
CA PHE A 5 -2.26 11.93 -2.40
C PHE A 5 -1.91 11.43 -3.80
N ALA A 6 -1.65 12.33 -4.76
CA ALA A 6 -1.17 11.94 -6.08
C ALA A 6 0.17 11.20 -6.01
N ALA A 7 1.13 11.72 -5.23
CA ALA A 7 2.42 11.05 -5.00
C ALA A 7 2.25 9.68 -4.32
N GLY A 8 1.36 9.59 -3.33
CA GLY A 8 1.05 8.33 -2.68
C GLY A 8 0.43 7.30 -3.63
N LEU A 9 -0.54 7.70 -4.46
CA LEU A 9 -1.18 6.82 -5.45
C LEU A 9 -0.18 6.35 -6.49
N ALA A 10 0.71 7.24 -6.96
CA ALA A 10 1.81 6.85 -7.85
C ALA A 10 2.75 5.84 -7.17
N GLY A 11 3.05 6.04 -5.88
CA GLY A 11 3.79 5.07 -5.08
C GLY A 11 3.08 3.72 -4.96
N ALA A 12 1.77 3.71 -4.75
CA ALA A 12 0.99 2.47 -4.67
C ALA A 12 0.99 1.71 -6.01
N LEU A 13 0.93 2.41 -7.15
CA LEU A 13 1.11 1.80 -8.46
C LEU A 13 2.51 1.20 -8.63
N LEU A 14 3.56 1.89 -8.15
CA LEU A 14 4.93 1.37 -8.17
C LEU A 14 5.07 0.10 -7.31
N ILE A 15 4.48 0.08 -6.10
CA ILE A 15 4.41 -1.13 -5.27
C ILE A 15 3.72 -2.25 -6.05
N GLY A 16 2.54 -1.99 -6.63
CA GLY A 16 1.77 -2.98 -7.39
C GLY A 16 2.56 -3.57 -8.57
N ALA A 17 3.23 -2.73 -9.35
CA ALA A 17 4.08 -3.17 -10.46
C ALA A 17 5.26 -4.02 -9.96
N SER A 18 5.97 -3.58 -8.92
CA SER A 18 7.08 -4.35 -8.34
C SER A 18 6.63 -5.68 -7.73
N GLY A 19 5.44 -5.71 -7.11
CA GLY A 19 4.85 -6.92 -6.52
C GLY A 19 4.41 -7.91 -7.58
N ALA A 20 3.84 -7.44 -8.70
CA ALA A 20 3.51 -8.30 -9.84
C ALA A 20 4.76 -8.94 -10.46
N ILE A 21 5.86 -8.19 -10.59
CA ILE A 21 7.15 -8.73 -11.04
C ILE A 21 7.66 -9.79 -10.05
N ALA A 22 7.57 -9.53 -8.75
CA ALA A 22 8.02 -10.48 -7.73
C ALA A 22 7.21 -11.78 -7.74
N ALA A 23 5.87 -11.68 -7.77
CA ALA A 23 4.96 -12.81 -7.87
C ALA A 23 5.18 -13.64 -9.15
N LEU A 24 5.43 -12.95 -10.28
CA LEU A 24 5.79 -13.62 -11.53
C LEU A 24 7.14 -14.33 -11.42
N GLY A 25 8.14 -13.73 -10.76
CA GLY A 25 9.43 -14.34 -10.47
C GLY A 25 9.28 -15.62 -9.64
N ASP A 26 8.51 -15.57 -8.55
CA ASP A 26 8.25 -16.71 -7.66
C ASP A 26 7.53 -17.85 -8.40
N THR A 27 6.64 -17.51 -9.34
CA THR A 27 5.89 -18.50 -10.14
C THR A 27 6.75 -19.16 -11.22
N LEU A 28 7.61 -18.39 -11.90
CA LEU A 28 8.45 -18.91 -12.99
C LEU A 28 9.70 -19.63 -12.49
N PHE A 29 10.22 -19.25 -11.32
CA PHE A 29 11.47 -19.76 -10.76
C PHE A 29 11.25 -20.22 -9.31
N PRO A 30 10.50 -21.33 -9.11
CA PRO A 30 10.23 -21.84 -7.76
C PRO A 30 11.52 -22.31 -7.08
N VAL A 31 11.54 -22.23 -5.75
CA VAL A 31 12.65 -22.67 -4.89
C VAL A 31 12.13 -23.61 -3.82
N ASP A 32 12.98 -24.49 -3.30
CA ASP A 32 12.59 -25.48 -2.29
C ASP A 32 12.79 -24.96 -0.85
N SER A 33 13.51 -23.85 -0.68
CA SER A 33 13.75 -23.27 0.64
C SER A 33 13.88 -21.74 0.61
N LEU A 34 13.60 -21.12 1.76
CA LEU A 34 13.74 -19.67 1.91
C LEU A 34 15.20 -19.21 1.76
N ALA A 35 16.15 -20.00 2.26
CA ALA A 35 17.57 -19.70 2.16
C ALA A 35 18.05 -19.69 0.71
N GLU A 36 17.60 -20.66 -0.09
CA GLU A 36 17.84 -20.68 -1.54
C GLU A 36 17.21 -19.48 -2.24
N GLY A 37 15.95 -19.16 -1.92
CA GLY A 37 15.27 -17.98 -2.46
C GLY A 37 16.05 -16.69 -2.24
N ILE A 38 16.51 -16.46 -1.00
CA ILE A 38 17.31 -15.28 -0.64
C ILE A 38 18.67 -15.31 -1.35
N ALA A 39 19.35 -16.46 -1.44
CA ALA A 39 20.61 -16.55 -2.17
C ALA A 39 20.43 -16.19 -3.66
N ASN A 40 19.33 -16.65 -4.26
CA ASN A 40 19.01 -16.38 -5.66
C ASN A 40 18.68 -14.90 -5.91
N ASP A 41 18.14 -14.17 -4.94
CA ASP A 41 17.87 -12.73 -5.07
C ASP A 41 19.14 -11.90 -5.30
N PHE A 42 20.31 -12.38 -4.85
CA PHE A 42 21.58 -11.67 -4.97
C PHE A 42 22.56 -12.30 -5.96
N ALA A 43 22.26 -13.49 -6.49
CA ALA A 43 23.14 -14.16 -7.43
C ALA A 43 23.09 -13.48 -8.81
N ALA A 44 24.27 -13.06 -9.30
CA ALA A 44 24.40 -12.42 -10.62
C ALA A 44 23.96 -13.32 -11.79
N ALA A 45 23.98 -14.64 -11.59
CA ALA A 45 23.52 -15.62 -12.58
C ALA A 45 21.99 -15.82 -12.60
N SER A 46 21.26 -15.29 -11.60
CA SER A 46 19.80 -15.39 -11.54
C SER A 46 19.13 -14.57 -12.65
N HIS A 47 17.93 -15.00 -13.03
CA HIS A 47 17.10 -14.23 -13.96
C HIS A 47 16.75 -12.86 -13.36
N LEU A 48 16.62 -11.83 -14.20
CA LEU A 48 16.35 -10.45 -13.75
C LEU A 48 15.13 -10.34 -12.83
N PHE A 49 14.05 -11.07 -13.12
CA PHE A 49 12.83 -11.05 -12.28
C PHE A 49 13.08 -11.54 -10.85
N VAL A 50 13.97 -12.51 -10.67
CA VAL A 50 14.36 -13.04 -9.36
C VAL A 50 15.14 -11.97 -8.59
N GLN A 51 16.12 -11.34 -9.23
CA GLN A 51 16.90 -10.26 -8.61
C GLN A 51 16.03 -9.06 -8.24
N LEU A 52 15.00 -8.75 -9.05
CA LEU A 52 14.12 -7.63 -8.79
C LEU A 52 13.20 -7.83 -7.56
N ARG A 53 13.02 -9.07 -7.07
CA ARG A 53 12.16 -9.38 -5.92
C ARG A 53 12.56 -8.59 -4.67
N VAL A 54 13.86 -8.41 -4.45
CA VAL A 54 14.41 -7.72 -3.26
C VAL A 54 13.91 -6.27 -3.15
N PHE A 55 13.58 -5.62 -4.27
CA PHE A 55 13.13 -4.23 -4.27
C PHE A 55 11.68 -4.08 -3.82
N HIS A 56 10.81 -5.05 -4.11
CA HIS A 56 9.40 -4.98 -3.72
C HIS A 56 9.20 -4.72 -2.21
N PRO A 57 9.77 -5.49 -1.27
CA PRO A 57 9.58 -5.25 0.16
C PRO A 57 10.18 -3.90 0.60
N ILE A 58 11.27 -3.44 -0.03
CA ILE A 58 11.87 -2.13 0.27
C ILE A 58 10.90 -1.00 -0.13
N ILE A 59 10.38 -1.05 -1.36
CA ILE A 59 9.40 -0.09 -1.86
C ILE A 59 8.12 -0.14 -1.00
N ALA A 60 7.65 -1.34 -0.65
CA ALA A 60 6.46 -1.53 0.18
C ALA A 60 6.60 -0.87 1.57
N VAL A 61 7.75 -1.01 2.22
CA VAL A 61 8.01 -0.35 3.52
C VAL A 61 8.02 1.16 3.37
N VAL A 62 8.76 1.71 2.40
CA VAL A 62 8.92 3.17 2.24
C VAL A 62 7.59 3.83 1.87
N VAL A 63 6.94 3.33 0.82
CA VAL A 63 5.69 3.90 0.32
C VAL A 63 4.53 3.60 1.27
N GLY A 64 4.53 2.43 1.92
CA GLY A 64 3.55 2.09 2.94
C GLY A 64 3.60 3.01 4.15
N ALA A 65 4.81 3.23 4.70
CA ALA A 65 5.01 4.18 5.80
C ALA A 65 4.59 5.61 5.41
N TYR A 66 4.96 6.06 4.21
CA TYR A 66 4.50 7.33 3.65
C TYR A 66 2.97 7.40 3.61
N THR A 67 2.30 6.36 3.12
CA THR A 67 0.85 6.31 2.90
C THR A 67 0.09 6.34 4.23
N VAL A 68 0.55 5.59 5.23
CA VAL A 68 0.00 5.63 6.60
C VAL A 68 0.19 7.01 7.22
N ALA A 69 1.41 7.57 7.13
CA ALA A 69 1.70 8.91 7.65
C ALA A 69 0.83 9.99 6.97
N LEU A 70 0.62 9.89 5.65
CA LEU A 70 -0.25 10.78 4.90
C LEU A 70 -1.71 10.69 5.36
N GLY A 71 -2.23 9.48 5.63
CA GLY A 71 -3.58 9.29 6.17
C GLY A 71 -3.78 10.01 7.51
N TRP A 72 -2.83 9.84 8.44
CA TRP A 72 -2.87 10.52 9.74
C TRP A 72 -2.65 12.02 9.64
N PHE A 73 -1.77 12.47 8.75
CA PHE A 73 -1.59 13.90 8.47
C PHE A 73 -2.87 14.52 7.91
N ALA A 74 -3.54 13.85 6.97
CA ALA A 74 -4.82 14.29 6.43
C ALA A 74 -5.91 14.37 7.50
N ALA A 75 -5.97 13.40 8.42
CA ALA A 75 -6.91 13.43 9.55
C ALA A 75 -6.66 14.59 10.52
N GLN A 76 -5.40 14.99 10.73
CA GLN A 76 -5.05 16.16 11.53
C GLN A 76 -5.39 17.47 10.80
N GLN A 77 -5.09 17.56 9.50
CA GLN A 77 -5.36 18.76 8.71
C GLN A 77 -6.85 18.97 8.43
N ARG A 78 -7.65 17.90 8.43
CA ARG A 78 -9.09 17.91 8.18
C ARG A 78 -9.81 17.07 9.24
N PRO A 79 -9.92 17.59 10.49
CA PRO A 79 -10.50 16.83 11.59
C PRO A 79 -11.95 16.44 11.30
N GLY A 80 -12.27 15.16 11.46
CA GLY A 80 -13.61 14.63 11.28
C GLY A 80 -13.64 13.13 11.48
N ARG A 81 -14.83 12.59 11.79
CA ARG A 81 -15.00 11.14 12.00
C ARG A 81 -14.56 10.34 10.76
N ALA A 82 -14.89 10.83 9.57
CA ALA A 82 -14.60 10.14 8.31
C ALA A 82 -13.09 10.09 8.01
N THR A 83 -12.35 11.21 8.16
CA THR A 83 -10.89 11.24 7.93
C THR A 83 -10.14 10.40 8.95
N TRP A 84 -10.59 10.39 10.21
CA TRP A 84 -10.04 9.53 11.25
C TRP A 84 -10.27 8.05 10.96
N LEU A 85 -11.50 7.64 10.62
CA LEU A 85 -11.80 6.25 10.25
C LEU A 85 -11.00 5.80 9.02
N ALA A 86 -10.84 6.67 8.03
CA ALA A 86 -10.01 6.37 6.86
C ALA A 86 -8.53 6.16 7.23
N ALA A 87 -7.96 6.98 8.12
CA ALA A 87 -6.59 6.81 8.60
C ALA A 87 -6.40 5.51 9.38
N VAL A 88 -7.35 5.16 10.25
CA VAL A 88 -7.34 3.90 11.01
C VAL A 88 -7.45 2.69 10.07
N ALA A 89 -8.41 2.71 9.13
CA ALA A 89 -8.60 1.63 8.17
C ALA A 89 -7.35 1.42 7.31
N LEU A 90 -6.76 2.49 6.80
CA LEU A 90 -5.53 2.43 6.01
C LEU A 90 -4.35 1.85 6.81
N THR A 91 -4.22 2.25 8.08
CA THR A 91 -3.18 1.71 8.98
C THR A 91 -3.39 0.22 9.24
N ALA A 92 -4.61 -0.19 9.58
CA ALA A 92 -4.93 -1.59 9.89
C ALA A 92 -4.76 -2.50 8.66
N LEU A 93 -5.26 -2.07 7.49
CA LEU A 93 -5.11 -2.81 6.24
C LEU A 93 -3.65 -2.91 5.82
N PHE A 94 -2.88 -1.83 5.91
CA PHE A 94 -1.45 -1.87 5.60
C PHE A 94 -0.68 -2.82 6.55
N ALA A 95 -0.97 -2.78 7.85
CA ALA A 95 -0.34 -3.69 8.80
C ALA A 95 -0.67 -5.16 8.49
N ALA A 96 -1.95 -5.46 8.19
CA ALA A 96 -2.37 -6.79 7.75
C ALA A 96 -1.68 -7.21 6.45
N GLN A 97 -1.61 -6.31 5.46
CA GLN A 97 -0.94 -6.53 4.18
C GLN A 97 0.54 -6.84 4.36
N PHE A 98 1.23 -6.10 5.22
CA PHE A 98 2.64 -6.30 5.50
C PHE A 98 2.88 -7.66 6.15
N VAL A 99 2.09 -8.02 7.17
CA VAL A 99 2.17 -9.35 7.81
C VAL A 99 1.91 -10.46 6.80
N VAL A 100 0.86 -10.34 5.98
CA VAL A 100 0.54 -11.32 4.95
C VAL A 100 1.64 -11.40 3.88
N GLY A 101 2.34 -10.31 3.57
CA GLY A 101 3.54 -10.32 2.73
C GLY A 101 4.69 -11.13 3.30
N LEU A 102 4.97 -10.95 4.59
CA LEU A 102 5.99 -11.76 5.26
C LEU A 102 5.61 -13.24 5.29
N VAL A 103 4.34 -13.56 5.55
CA VAL A 103 3.84 -14.94 5.51
C VAL A 103 3.96 -15.51 4.09
N ASN A 104 3.61 -14.73 3.06
CA ASN A 104 3.75 -15.15 1.67
C ASN A 104 5.21 -15.50 1.33
N LEU A 105 6.17 -14.69 1.77
CA LEU A 105 7.60 -14.98 1.60
C LEU A 105 8.02 -16.26 2.33
N VAL A 106 7.65 -16.41 3.61
CA VAL A 106 8.02 -17.57 4.43
C VAL A 106 7.45 -18.88 3.86
N LEU A 107 6.24 -18.83 3.30
CA LEU A 107 5.59 -19.98 2.68
C LEU A 107 6.07 -20.28 1.25
N LEU A 108 7.04 -19.51 0.72
CA LEU A 108 7.54 -19.63 -0.65
C LEU A 108 6.47 -19.33 -1.71
N ALA A 109 5.66 -18.31 -1.42
CA ALA A 109 4.65 -17.75 -2.32
C ALA A 109 3.68 -18.79 -2.94
N PRO A 110 2.98 -19.62 -2.14
CA PRO A 110 1.99 -20.53 -2.70
C PRO A 110 0.83 -19.71 -3.30
N VAL A 111 0.27 -20.17 -4.42
CA VAL A 111 -0.73 -19.40 -5.21
C VAL A 111 -1.87 -18.85 -4.35
N ALA A 112 -2.41 -19.65 -3.42
CA ALA A 112 -3.49 -19.19 -2.53
C ALA A 112 -3.08 -18.00 -1.65
N MET A 113 -1.85 -18.02 -1.12
CA MET A 113 -1.35 -16.92 -0.29
C MET A 113 -1.02 -15.68 -1.14
N GLN A 114 -0.53 -15.86 -2.37
CA GLN A 114 -0.35 -14.76 -3.31
C GLN A 114 -1.69 -14.06 -3.61
N LEU A 115 -2.76 -14.82 -3.83
CA LEU A 115 -4.09 -14.26 -4.08
C LEU A 115 -4.66 -13.51 -2.87
N ILE A 116 -4.48 -14.03 -1.65
CA ILE A 116 -4.89 -13.33 -0.42
C ILE A 116 -4.08 -12.04 -0.24
N HIS A 117 -2.76 -12.08 -0.50
CA HIS A 117 -1.90 -10.90 -0.46
C HIS A 117 -2.34 -9.86 -1.50
N LEU A 118 -2.69 -10.28 -2.71
CA LEU A 118 -3.19 -9.40 -3.75
C LEU A 118 -4.54 -8.77 -3.37
N LEU A 119 -5.47 -9.56 -2.84
CA LEU A 119 -6.75 -9.08 -2.36
C LEU A 119 -6.59 -7.99 -1.29
N LEU A 120 -5.71 -8.22 -0.31
CA LEU A 120 -5.42 -7.22 0.72
C LEU A 120 -4.72 -5.98 0.14
N ALA A 121 -3.86 -6.13 -0.88
CA ALA A 121 -3.27 -5.00 -1.61
C ALA A 121 -4.36 -4.13 -2.25
N ASP A 122 -5.35 -4.75 -2.89
CA ASP A 122 -6.49 -4.05 -3.50
C ASP A 122 -7.33 -3.32 -2.44
N LEU A 123 -7.52 -3.92 -1.27
CA LEU A 123 -8.20 -3.26 -0.15
C LEU A 123 -7.42 -2.05 0.38
N VAL A 124 -6.08 -2.14 0.47
CA VAL A 124 -5.21 -1.00 0.81
C VAL A 124 -5.35 0.11 -0.24
N TRP A 125 -5.34 -0.23 -1.53
CA TRP A 125 -5.55 0.73 -2.63
C TRP A 125 -6.91 1.43 -2.50
N ILE A 126 -7.99 0.68 -2.29
CA ILE A 126 -9.34 1.23 -2.10
C ILE A 126 -9.37 2.16 -0.88
N ALA A 127 -8.79 1.74 0.24
CA ALA A 127 -8.71 2.57 1.45
C ALA A 127 -7.93 3.87 1.21
N MET A 128 -6.88 3.84 0.40
CA MET A 128 -6.12 5.02 0.00
C MET A 128 -6.95 5.98 -0.85
N VAL A 129 -7.71 5.47 -1.83
CA VAL A 129 -8.62 6.27 -2.66
C VAL A 129 -9.72 6.91 -1.81
N ILE A 130 -10.29 6.16 -0.86
CA ILE A 130 -11.28 6.67 0.10
C ILE A 130 -10.65 7.76 0.99
N SER A 131 -9.44 7.53 1.50
CA SER A 131 -8.71 8.52 2.31
C SER A 131 -8.52 9.83 1.55
N ALA A 132 -8.07 9.77 0.29
CA ALA A 132 -7.96 10.93 -0.58
C ALA A 132 -9.31 11.62 -0.78
N THR A 133 -10.36 10.86 -1.09
CA THR A 133 -11.70 11.39 -1.36
C THR A 133 -12.25 12.14 -0.14
N VAL A 134 -12.19 11.53 1.05
CA VAL A 134 -12.72 12.13 2.27
C VAL A 134 -11.92 13.37 2.67
N ALA A 135 -10.59 13.31 2.59
CA ALA A 135 -9.73 14.44 2.96
C ALA A 135 -9.89 15.64 2.02
N LEU A 136 -10.06 15.40 0.72
CA LEU A 136 -10.23 16.46 -0.29
C LEU A 136 -11.67 16.99 -0.34
N ALA A 137 -12.69 16.16 -0.07
CA ALA A 137 -14.07 16.61 0.01
C ALA A 137 -14.31 17.57 1.19
N ALA A 138 -13.59 17.39 2.31
CA ALA A 138 -13.64 18.28 3.46
C ALA A 138 -13.19 19.73 3.15
N GLU A 139 -12.64 20.00 1.95
CA GLU A 139 -12.29 21.35 1.48
C GLU A 139 -13.52 22.18 1.08
N ARG A 140 -14.64 21.52 0.74
CA ARG A 140 -15.78 22.13 0.06
C ARG A 140 -16.94 22.53 0.98
N GLN A 141 -16.69 22.91 2.22
CA GLN A 141 -17.70 23.64 3.01
C GLN A 141 -17.41 25.14 2.92
N PRO A 142 -17.91 25.85 1.88
CA PRO A 142 -17.90 27.30 1.89
C PRO A 142 -18.79 27.77 3.04
N VAL A 143 -18.36 28.86 3.66
CA VAL A 143 -19.03 29.61 4.73
C VAL A 143 -20.40 30.14 4.24
N LEU A 144 -21.38 29.26 4.06
CA LEU A 144 -22.76 29.61 3.68
C LEU A 144 -23.72 29.50 4.88
N GLN A 145 -23.19 29.32 6.09
CA GLN A 145 -23.99 29.25 7.31
C GLN A 145 -24.04 30.56 8.11
N MET A 146 -23.30 31.60 7.69
CA MET A 146 -23.28 32.90 8.39
C MET A 146 -24.37 33.88 7.92
N SER A 147 -25.10 33.60 6.82
CA SER A 147 -26.18 34.49 6.37
C SER A 147 -27.59 34.11 6.85
N ARG A 148 -27.74 33.02 7.61
CA ARG A 148 -29.06 32.53 8.07
C ARG A 148 -29.33 32.77 9.56
N ILE A 149 -28.47 33.54 10.24
CA ILE A 149 -28.65 33.95 11.65
C ILE A 149 -29.09 35.43 11.74
N GLU A 150 -29.04 36.20 10.64
CA GLU A 150 -29.36 37.63 10.63
C GLU A 150 -30.64 38.01 9.84
N ALA A 151 -31.60 37.09 9.66
CA ALA A 151 -32.86 37.38 8.97
C ALA A 151 -34.10 37.00 9.80
#